data_AF-A0A2N1QB45-F1
#
_entry.id   AF-A0A2N1QB45-F1
#
_cell.length_a   1.000
_cell.length_b   1.000
_cell.length_c   1.000
_cell.angle_alpha   90.00
_cell.angle_beta   90.00
_cell.angle_gamma   90.00
#
_symmetry.space_group_name_H-M   'P 1'
#
loop_
_entity.id
_entity.type
_entity.pdbx_description
1 polymer ?
#
loop_
_entity_poly.entity_id
_entity_poly.type
_entity_poly.pdbx_seq_one_letter_code
_entity_poly.pdbx_strand_id
1 'polypeptide(L)'
;MKLKIIITNQNKDIIFKGNPLNLPIKYLDIKKKSVELFDDEEPCIIHQSYAIQKLVDGFLNQFKGVEVSELSINDLTESYSFIDIENIKDMYITIKR
;
A
#
# COMPACT_ATOMS: atom_id res chain seq x y z
N MET A 1 -0.64 1.67 18.89
CA MET A 1 0.48 2.23 18.08
C MET A 1 -0.05 2.56 16.70
N LYS A 2 0.14 3.80 16.22
CA LYS A 2 -0.34 4.21 14.88
C LYS A 2 0.80 3.97 13.91
N LEU A 3 0.73 2.87 13.16
CA LEU A 3 1.71 2.56 12.11
C LEU A 3 1.70 3.69 11.07
N LYS A 4 2.89 4.22 10.77
CA LYS A 4 3.08 5.27 9.77
C LYS A 4 3.98 4.76 8.67
N ILE A 5 3.58 5.05 7.44
CA ILE A 5 4.37 4.75 6.25
C ILE A 5 4.82 6.05 5.60
N ILE A 6 6.05 6.04 5.15
CA ILE A 6 6.69 7.16 4.47
C ILE A 6 7.26 6.61 3.17
N ILE A 7 6.88 7.20 2.05
CA ILE A 7 7.42 6.88 0.72
C ILE A 7 8.23 8.09 0.26
N THR A 8 9.48 7.86 -0.12
CA THR A 8 10.39 8.88 -0.61
C THR A 8 10.91 8.53 -2.00
N ASN A 9 11.10 9.53 -2.85
CA ASN A 9 11.76 9.35 -4.15
C ASN A 9 13.29 9.21 -3.98
N GLN A 10 14.01 9.00 -5.09
CA GLN A 10 15.49 8.94 -5.13
C GLN A 10 16.17 10.23 -4.63
N ASN A 11 15.49 11.37 -4.73
CA ASN A 11 15.98 12.67 -4.27
C ASN A 11 15.69 12.93 -2.78
N LYS A 12 15.12 11.95 -2.06
CA LYS A 12 14.66 12.05 -0.67
C LYS A 12 13.47 13.00 -0.44
N ASP A 13 12.77 13.41 -1.50
CA ASP A 13 11.48 14.10 -1.36
C ASP A 13 10.42 13.11 -0.88
N ILE A 14 9.59 13.57 0.06
CA ILE A 14 8.50 12.77 0.61
C ILE A 14 7.31 12.83 -0.34
N ILE A 15 7.04 11.72 -1.02
CA ILE A 15 5.88 11.56 -1.92
C ILE A 15 4.62 11.24 -1.10
N PHE A 16 4.77 10.43 -0.06
CA PHE A 16 3.67 10.07 0.81
C PHE A 16 4.13 9.96 2.27
N LYS A 17 3.31 10.44 3.20
CA LYS A 17 3.54 10.28 4.63
C LYS A 17 2.22 10.23 5.37
N GLY A 18 1.91 9.11 6.00
CA GLY A 18 0.66 9.00 6.73
C GLY A 18 0.31 7.59 7.16
N ASN A 19 -0.99 7.38 7.34
CA ASN A 19 -1.55 6.06 7.59
C ASN A 19 -1.44 5.23 6.28
N PRO A 20 -0.94 3.99 6.34
CA PRO A 20 -0.97 3.07 5.20
C PRO A 20 -2.33 2.92 4.52
N LEU A 21 -3.43 3.02 5.28
CA LEU A 21 -4.79 2.94 4.73
C LEU A 21 -5.14 4.11 3.79
N ASN A 22 -4.41 5.21 3.87
CA ASN A 22 -4.58 6.37 3.01
C ASN A 22 -3.65 6.33 1.79
N LEU A 23 -2.92 5.22 1.56
CA LEU A 23 -2.13 5.07 0.36
C LEU A 23 -3.05 5.20 -0.87
N PRO A 24 -2.60 5.89 -1.93
CA PRO A 24 -3.31 5.86 -3.19
C PRO A 24 -3.21 4.43 -3.74
N ILE A 25 -4.36 3.80 -3.98
CA ILE A 25 -4.47 2.42 -4.47
C ILE A 25 -5.25 2.46 -5.78
N LYS A 26 -4.77 1.69 -6.76
CA LYS A 26 -5.40 1.59 -8.07
C LYS A 26 -6.81 1.02 -7.92
N TYR A 27 -7.77 1.70 -8.52
CA TYR A 27 -9.17 1.27 -8.48
C TYR A 27 -9.38 -0.15 -9.03
N LEU A 28 -8.60 -0.55 -10.04
CA LEU A 28 -8.66 -1.90 -10.62
C LEU A 28 -8.28 -2.99 -9.59
N ASP A 29 -7.28 -2.73 -8.75
CA ASP A 29 -6.87 -3.67 -7.69
C ASP A 29 -7.90 -3.72 -6.56
N ILE A 30 -8.51 -2.58 -6.22
CA ILE A 30 -9.64 -2.53 -5.28
C ILE A 30 -10.79 -3.38 -5.82
N LYS A 31 -11.19 -3.16 -7.09
CA LYS A 31 -12.25 -3.91 -7.77
C LYS A 31 -11.97 -5.41 -7.77
N LYS A 32 -10.77 -5.80 -8.19
CA LYS A 32 -10.34 -7.20 -8.22
C LYS A 32 -10.42 -7.83 -6.82
N LYS A 33 -9.96 -7.12 -5.80
CA LYS A 33 -10.00 -7.62 -4.42
C LYS A 33 -11.42 -7.67 -3.87
N SER A 34 -12.29 -6.74 -4.25
CA SER A 34 -13.71 -6.76 -3.89
C SER A 34 -14.44 -7.93 -4.54
N VAL A 35 -14.20 -8.24 -5.81
CA VAL A 35 -14.72 -9.44 -6.47
C VAL A 35 -14.21 -10.70 -5.76
N GLU A 36 -12.92 -10.77 -5.43
CA GLU A 36 -12.36 -11.92 -4.70
C GLU A 36 -13.01 -12.14 -3.32
N LEU A 37 -13.32 -11.06 -2.60
CA LEU A 37 -13.82 -11.13 -1.21
C LEU A 37 -15.35 -11.23 -1.12
N PHE A 38 -16.07 -10.64 -2.07
CA PHE A 38 -17.51 -10.41 -1.98
C PHE A 38 -18.28 -10.79 -3.25
N ASP A 39 -17.58 -11.25 -4.31
CA ASP A 39 -18.15 -11.51 -5.64
C ASP A 39 -18.87 -10.28 -6.22
N ASP A 40 -18.38 -9.08 -5.86
CA ASP A 40 -18.98 -7.79 -6.21
C ASP A 40 -18.19 -7.09 -7.31
N GLU A 41 -18.73 -7.12 -8.53
CA GLU A 41 -18.15 -6.47 -9.72
C GLU A 41 -18.27 -4.94 -9.70
N GLU A 42 -19.15 -4.34 -8.89
CA GLU A 42 -19.27 -2.89 -8.78
C GLU A 42 -19.27 -2.49 -7.30
N PRO A 43 -18.10 -2.62 -6.64
CA PRO A 43 -18.06 -2.53 -5.20
C PRO A 43 -18.51 -1.17 -4.71
N CYS A 44 -19.47 -1.17 -3.80
CA CYS A 44 -19.87 0.04 -3.10
C CYS A 44 -18.74 0.56 -2.19
N ILE A 45 -18.87 1.79 -1.70
CA ILE A 45 -17.85 2.46 -0.85
C ILE A 45 -17.43 1.62 0.38
N ILE A 46 -18.33 0.80 0.91
CA ILE A 46 -18.09 -0.08 2.06
C ILE A 46 -17.17 -1.24 1.65
N HIS A 47 -17.48 -1.92 0.55
CA HIS A 47 -16.65 -3.00 0.00
C HIS A 47 -15.28 -2.50 -0.44
N GLN A 48 -15.21 -1.31 -1.05
CA GLN A 48 -13.94 -0.68 -1.43
C GLN A 48 -13.06 -0.42 -0.19
N SER A 49 -13.64 0.17 0.86
CA SER A 49 -12.91 0.48 2.10
C SER A 49 -12.37 -0.78 2.78
N TYR A 50 -13.11 -1.88 2.73
CA TYR A 50 -12.65 -3.16 3.27
C TYR A 50 -11.59 -3.83 2.39
N ALA A 51 -11.74 -3.78 1.07
CA ALA A 51 -10.75 -4.26 0.12
C ALA A 51 -9.41 -3.53 0.28
N ILE A 52 -9.43 -2.19 0.40
CA ILE A 52 -8.25 -1.36 0.69
C ILE A 52 -7.58 -1.84 1.99
N GLN A 53 -8.34 -2.00 3.07
CA GLN A 53 -7.78 -2.51 4.34
C GLN A 53 -7.11 -3.86 4.15
N LYS A 54 -7.71 -4.80 3.42
CA LYS A 54 -7.11 -6.12 3.17
C LYS A 54 -5.85 -6.08 2.31
N LEU A 55 -5.82 -5.23 1.28
CA LEU A 55 -4.62 -5.03 0.46
C LEU A 55 -3.48 -4.49 1.30
N VAL A 56 -3.75 -3.44 2.08
CA VAL A 56 -2.78 -2.79 2.95
C VAL A 56 -2.33 -3.72 4.08
N ASP A 57 -3.23 -4.46 4.71
CA ASP A 57 -2.89 -5.44 5.74
C ASP A 57 -1.99 -6.56 5.17
N GLY A 58 -2.29 -7.04 3.96
CA GLY A 58 -1.47 -8.03 3.26
C GLY A 58 -0.05 -7.50 3.01
N PHE A 59 0.06 -6.25 2.55
CA PHE A 59 1.33 -5.57 2.36
C PHE A 59 2.10 -5.39 3.69
N LEU A 60 1.44 -4.88 4.72
CA LEU A 60 2.04 -4.63 6.03
C LEU A 60 2.43 -5.91 6.78
N ASN A 61 1.76 -7.03 6.50
CA ASN A 61 2.10 -8.32 7.08
C ASN A 61 3.51 -8.79 6.70
N GLN A 62 4.03 -8.36 5.55
CA GLN A 62 5.42 -8.63 5.14
C GLN A 62 6.44 -7.95 6.08
N PHE A 63 6.02 -6.87 6.74
CA PHE A 63 6.84 -6.08 7.67
C PHE A 63 6.40 -6.27 9.12
N LYS A 64 5.70 -7.38 9.42
CA LYS A 64 5.13 -7.61 10.75
C LYS A 64 6.24 -7.87 11.77
N GLY A 65 6.47 -6.87 12.63
CA GLY A 65 7.45 -6.95 13.71
C GLY A 65 8.82 -6.37 13.36
N VAL A 66 8.97 -5.76 12.18
CA VAL A 66 10.21 -5.14 11.72
C VAL A 66 9.98 -3.65 11.51
N GLU A 67 10.89 -2.83 12.05
CA GLU A 67 11.01 -1.43 11.64
C GLU A 67 11.75 -1.38 10.32
N VAL A 68 11.12 -0.82 9.30
CA VAL A 68 11.69 -0.73 7.96
C VAL A 68 12.24 0.66 7.79
N SER A 69 13.55 0.76 7.61
CA SER A 69 14.25 2.02 7.36
C SER A 69 14.81 1.99 5.95
N GLU A 70 14.29 2.84 5.06
CA GLU A 70 14.77 2.99 3.67
C GLU A 70 14.86 1.69 2.86
N LEU A 71 13.77 0.91 2.80
CA LEU A 71 13.70 -0.26 1.91
C LEU A 71 13.34 0.18 0.50
N SER A 72 14.10 -0.26 -0.50
CA SER A 72 13.74 -0.01 -1.90
C SER A 72 12.49 -0.81 -2.26
N ILE A 73 11.53 -0.17 -2.94
CA ILE A 73 10.32 -0.84 -3.40
C ILE A 73 10.66 -1.90 -4.47
N ASN A 74 11.77 -1.73 -5.19
CA ASN A 74 12.23 -2.71 -6.17
C ASN A 74 12.66 -4.05 -5.53
N ASP A 75 13.05 -4.04 -4.25
CA ASP A 75 13.36 -5.26 -3.48
C ASP A 75 12.10 -6.01 -3.01
N LEU A 76 10.91 -5.45 -3.21
CA LEU A 76 9.64 -6.07 -2.85
C LEU A 76 9.11 -6.96 -3.98
N THR A 77 8.68 -8.17 -3.64
CA THR A 77 8.07 -9.14 -4.56
C THR A 77 6.67 -8.69 -4.97
N GLU A 78 6.55 -7.88 -6.04
CA GLU A 78 5.32 -7.43 -6.76
C GLU A 78 4.17 -6.86 -5.92
N SER A 79 4.32 -6.83 -4.60
CA SER A 79 3.28 -6.51 -3.62
C SER A 79 3.01 -5.01 -3.55
N TYR A 80 3.76 -4.19 -4.31
CA TYR A 80 3.54 -2.76 -4.45
C TYR A 80 2.71 -2.41 -5.69
N SER A 81 2.36 -3.39 -6.54
CA SER A 81 1.70 -3.14 -7.83
C SER A 81 0.34 -2.45 -7.70
N PHE A 82 -0.33 -2.64 -6.56
CA PHE A 82 -1.62 -2.01 -6.25
C PHE A 82 -1.51 -0.52 -5.93
N ILE A 83 -0.31 -0.02 -5.58
CA ILE A 83 -0.12 1.37 -5.18
C ILE A 83 -0.14 2.25 -6.43
N ASP A 84 -0.96 3.30 -6.40
CA ASP A 84 -1.14 4.24 -7.50
C ASP A 84 -0.22 5.45 -7.34
N ILE A 85 1.08 5.21 -7.52
CA ILE A 85 2.12 6.24 -7.50
C ILE A 85 3.00 6.06 -8.74
N GLU A 86 3.20 7.15 -9.48
CA GLU A 86 4.10 7.17 -10.63
C GLU A 86 5.55 6.91 -10.20
N ASN A 87 6.27 6.07 -10.95
CA ASN A 87 7.67 5.72 -10.69
C ASN A 87 7.94 5.10 -9.30
N ILE A 88 6.94 4.41 -8.72
CA ILE A 88 7.08 3.79 -7.40
C ILE A 88 8.23 2.78 -7.29
N LYS A 89 8.65 2.16 -8.39
CA LYS A 89 9.75 1.18 -8.43
C LYS A 89 11.08 1.76 -7.96
N ASP A 90 11.29 3.04 -8.22
CA ASP A 90 12.49 3.79 -7.89
C ASP A 90 12.40 4.48 -6.52
N MET A 91 11.35 4.19 -5.75
CA MET A 91 11.11 4.81 -4.45
C MET A 91 11.53 3.93 -3.28
N TYR A 92 11.68 4.58 -2.13
CA TYR A 92 12.02 3.95 -0.87
C TYR A 92 10.83 4.04 0.08
N ILE A 93 10.66 2.99 0.89
CA ILE A 93 9.63 2.88 1.90
C ILE A 93 10.23 2.81 3.29
N THR A 94 9.64 3.56 4.21
CA THR A 94 10.01 3.57 5.62
C THR A 94 8.75 3.36 6.45
N ILE A 95 8.80 2.37 7.35
CA ILE A 95 7.70 1.99 8.23
C ILE A 95 8.12 2.25 9.67
N LYS A 96 7.39 3.13 10.36
CA LYS A 96 7.59 3.48 11.77
C LYS A 96 6.38 3.03 12.59
N ARG A 97 6.59 2.39 13.74
CA ARG A 97 5.54 1.86 14.61
C ARG A 97 5.38 2.65 15.89
#